data_AF-A0A643BLF7-F1
#
_entry.id   AF-A0A643BLF7-F1
#
_cell.length_a   1.000
_cell.length_b   1.000
_cell.length_c   1.000
_cell.angle_alpha   90.00
_cell.angle_beta   90.00
_cell.angle_gamma   90.00
#
_symmetry.space_group_name_H-M   'P 1'
#
loop_
_entity.id
_entity.type
_entity.pdbx_description
1 polymer ?
#
loop_
_entity_poly.entity_id
_entity_poly.type
_entity_poly.pdbx_seq_one_letter_code
_entity_poly.pdbx_strand_id
1 'polypeptide(L)'
;MGDSQREHQQMIRRHNREKTELQDHIQDMKSSVPKTDEKGREQLLLDMARLEAEMEQKHQQELKKFQESFPDNSSHDSVTEDLPKVDLKNEPPHLSKAQRGWERKVAREGESQERVAEAEMEHLPSFCHDEEMELGAILRARNLQMQAIPADGHCMYRAIQHQLVPSVTVDCLRRRTAEYMRNHVDDFLSFFSSPEAGIAGSRDGFLRYCDDIVLTASWGGQLELRALSHVLQTPIEVIQANSPVVIMGEEYTKKPIILVYQRYSYSCGEHYSSVKPLRAGSVSSMATAEDELLLPRLPELFETSKQLLDEVEVATEPTGSRIIQDKVFKGLDLLKKAAEMLLELDLFRYKQKKEAEHRLSALKSAVESGQADDERIREYYLLHLRRWIGISLEEIESIDQEIKILRGKDSSKEASTSHSSRQDRPPMKPFVLTRNMAQAKVFGAGYPSLASMTVNEWYEQHQKFGALPDQGIAKKTS
;
A
#
# COMPACT_ATOMS: atom_id res chain seq x y z
N MET A 1 -41.52 17.72 -17.97
CA MET A 1 -40.42 16.86 -17.49
C MET A 1 -39.61 16.24 -18.65
N GLY A 2 -40.23 15.56 -19.62
CA GLY A 2 -39.48 14.87 -20.70
C GLY A 2 -38.85 15.72 -21.80
N ASP A 3 -39.27 16.98 -21.97
CA ASP A 3 -38.73 17.86 -23.02
C ASP A 3 -37.49 18.64 -22.55
N SER A 4 -37.48 19.13 -21.30
CA SER A 4 -36.30 19.75 -20.67
C SER A 4 -35.10 18.80 -20.60
N GLN A 5 -35.32 17.53 -20.30
CA GLN A 5 -34.23 16.54 -20.25
C GLN A 5 -33.64 16.24 -21.63
N ARG A 6 -34.47 16.30 -22.70
CA ARG A 6 -34.01 16.16 -24.09
C ARG A 6 -33.24 17.37 -24.58
N GLU A 7 -33.68 18.58 -24.23
CA GLU A 7 -32.98 19.83 -24.55
C GLU A 7 -31.62 19.89 -23.85
N HIS A 8 -31.55 19.50 -22.57
CA HIS A 8 -30.29 19.40 -21.85
C HIS A 8 -29.33 18.40 -22.51
N GLN A 9 -29.81 17.22 -22.89
CA GLN A 9 -28.99 16.22 -23.59
C GLN A 9 -28.49 16.70 -24.96
N GLN A 10 -29.30 17.46 -25.71
CA GLN A 10 -28.87 18.06 -26.97
C GLN A 10 -27.80 19.14 -26.76
N MET A 11 -27.93 19.94 -25.72
CA MET A 11 -26.94 20.95 -25.32
C MET A 11 -25.59 20.30 -24.98
N ILE A 12 -25.57 19.26 -24.14
CA ILE A 12 -24.33 18.56 -23.78
C ILE A 12 -23.66 17.92 -25.00
N ARG A 13 -24.44 17.35 -25.93
CA ARG A 13 -23.90 16.80 -27.19
C ARG A 13 -23.25 17.88 -28.06
N ARG A 14 -23.84 19.07 -28.09
CA ARG A 14 -23.27 20.22 -28.79
C ARG A 14 -21.98 20.70 -28.13
N HIS A 15 -21.94 20.83 -26.80
CA HIS A 15 -20.74 21.20 -26.04
C HIS A 15 -19.59 20.24 -26.29
N ASN A 16 -19.86 18.94 -26.27
CA ASN A 16 -18.85 17.92 -26.57
C ASN A 16 -18.31 18.03 -27.99
N ARG A 17 -19.17 18.30 -28.97
CA ARG A 17 -18.75 18.51 -30.37
C ARG A 17 -17.88 19.75 -30.54
N GLU A 18 -18.30 20.87 -29.95
CA GLU A 18 -17.53 22.13 -29.99
C GLU A 18 -16.17 21.97 -29.30
N LYS A 19 -16.09 21.18 -28.22
CA LYS A 19 -14.83 20.85 -27.54
C LYS A 19 -13.89 20.02 -28.40
N THR A 20 -14.40 19.03 -29.14
CA THR A 20 -13.59 18.26 -30.09
C THR A 20 -13.09 19.13 -31.25
N GLU A 21 -13.95 19.99 -31.81
CA GLU A 21 -13.56 20.91 -32.89
C GLU A 21 -12.50 21.92 -32.43
N LEU A 22 -12.56 22.37 -31.16
CA LEU A 22 -11.53 23.23 -30.57
C LEU A 22 -10.21 22.49 -30.38
N GLN A 23 -10.23 21.24 -29.93
CA GLN A 23 -9.01 20.43 -29.75
C GLN A 23 -8.30 20.18 -31.08
N ASP A 24 -9.05 19.88 -32.15
CA ASP A 24 -8.51 19.74 -33.50
C ASP A 24 -7.88 21.06 -33.97
N HIS A 25 -8.56 22.18 -33.74
CA HIS A 25 -8.03 23.51 -34.09
C HIS A 25 -6.73 23.85 -33.31
N ILE A 26 -6.66 23.53 -32.02
CA ILE A 26 -5.46 23.70 -31.20
C ILE A 26 -4.30 22.84 -31.72
N GLN A 27 -4.60 21.61 -32.14
CA GLN A 27 -3.60 20.71 -32.71
C GLN A 27 -3.05 21.24 -34.05
N ASP A 28 -3.92 21.78 -34.91
CA ASP A 28 -3.53 22.42 -36.16
C ASP A 28 -2.66 23.67 -35.90
N MET A 29 -3.06 24.54 -34.98
CA MET A 29 -2.27 25.71 -34.58
C MET A 29 -0.88 25.30 -34.05
N LYS A 30 -0.82 24.25 -33.21
CA LYS A 30 0.43 23.73 -32.64
C LYS A 30 1.35 23.14 -33.70
N SER A 31 0.79 22.57 -34.77
CA SER A 31 1.55 22.05 -35.91
C SER A 31 2.14 23.14 -36.81
N SER A 32 1.48 24.31 -36.87
CA SER A 32 1.88 25.42 -37.73
C SER A 32 3.14 26.17 -37.26
N VAL A 33 3.48 26.07 -35.96
CA VAL A 33 4.62 26.79 -35.36
C VAL A 33 5.82 25.86 -35.12
N PRO A 34 6.96 26.11 -35.78
CA PRO A 34 8.17 25.32 -35.62
C PRO A 34 8.71 25.26 -34.19
N LYS A 35 9.41 24.17 -33.85
CA LYS A 35 9.93 23.96 -32.49
C LYS A 35 10.99 24.96 -32.03
N THR A 36 11.59 25.69 -32.97
CA THR A 36 12.73 26.61 -32.79
C THR A 36 12.33 28.06 -32.51
N ASP A 37 11.06 28.44 -32.73
CA ASP A 37 10.58 29.80 -32.48
C ASP A 37 9.90 29.89 -31.10
N GLU A 38 10.68 30.33 -30.12
CA GLU A 38 10.25 30.45 -28.72
C GLU A 38 9.14 31.49 -28.53
N LYS A 39 9.24 32.63 -29.22
CA LYS A 39 8.26 33.72 -29.13
C LYS A 39 6.93 33.34 -29.79
N GLY A 40 6.97 32.66 -30.93
CA GLY A 40 5.77 32.14 -31.59
C GLY A 40 5.03 31.11 -30.73
N ARG A 41 5.76 30.29 -29.97
CA ARG A 41 5.17 29.29 -29.06
C ARG A 41 4.54 29.89 -27.81
N GLU A 42 5.17 30.92 -27.26
CA GLU A 42 4.60 31.67 -26.12
C GLU A 42 3.27 32.34 -26.53
N GLN A 43 3.24 32.96 -27.72
CA GLN A 43 2.02 33.55 -28.28
C GLN A 43 0.93 32.48 -28.52
N LEU A 44 1.30 31.31 -29.06
CA LEU A 44 0.37 30.20 -29.22
C LEU A 44 -0.22 29.71 -27.91
N LEU A 45 0.56 29.61 -26.84
CA LEU A 45 0.05 29.16 -25.54
C LEU A 45 -0.97 30.15 -24.97
N LEU A 46 -0.73 31.45 -25.12
CA LEU A 46 -1.67 32.49 -24.74
C LEU A 46 -2.96 32.43 -25.57
N ASP A 47 -2.84 32.21 -26.88
CA ASP A 47 -4.00 32.10 -27.78
C ASP A 47 -4.80 30.80 -27.54
N MET A 48 -4.13 29.67 -27.22
CA MET A 48 -4.77 28.43 -26.79
C MET A 48 -5.57 28.63 -25.50
N ALA A 49 -4.95 29.22 -24.48
CA ALA A 49 -5.60 29.49 -23.20
C ALA A 49 -6.79 30.45 -23.36
N ARG A 50 -6.70 31.45 -24.24
CA ARG A 50 -7.82 32.36 -24.56
C ARG A 50 -8.99 31.61 -25.18
N LEU A 51 -8.74 30.79 -26.21
CA LEU A 51 -9.81 30.06 -26.91
C LEU A 51 -10.49 29.01 -26.04
N GLU A 52 -9.73 28.29 -25.20
CA GLU A 52 -10.29 27.36 -24.22
C GLU A 52 -11.16 28.07 -23.18
N ALA A 53 -10.70 29.21 -22.65
CA ALA A 53 -11.45 30.00 -21.68
C ALA A 53 -12.73 30.61 -22.27
N GLU A 54 -12.69 31.12 -23.50
CA GLU A 54 -13.88 31.66 -24.19
C GLU A 54 -14.94 30.56 -24.45
N MET A 55 -14.52 29.35 -24.81
CA MET A 55 -15.42 28.22 -25.07
C MET A 55 -16.07 27.73 -23.76
N GLU A 56 -15.27 27.53 -22.71
CA GLU A 56 -15.75 27.13 -21.39
C GLU A 56 -16.70 28.18 -20.80
N GLN A 57 -16.39 29.47 -20.95
CA GLN A 57 -17.27 30.56 -20.51
C GLN A 57 -18.63 30.54 -21.23
N LYS A 58 -18.65 30.26 -22.54
CA LYS A 58 -19.89 30.13 -23.32
C LYS A 58 -20.71 28.94 -22.83
N HIS A 59 -20.10 27.77 -22.64
CA HIS A 59 -20.80 26.58 -22.14
C HIS A 59 -21.36 26.79 -20.74
N GLN A 60 -20.61 27.45 -19.85
CA GLN A 60 -21.08 27.81 -18.51
C GLN A 60 -22.25 28.81 -18.55
N GLN A 61 -22.23 29.78 -19.46
CA GLN A 61 -23.35 30.72 -19.63
C GLN A 61 -24.60 30.02 -20.17
N GLU A 62 -24.45 29.06 -21.09
CA GLU A 62 -25.57 28.27 -21.61
C GLU A 62 -26.18 27.38 -20.52
N LEU A 63 -25.35 26.72 -19.70
CA LEU A 63 -25.80 25.92 -18.55
C LEU A 63 -26.53 26.78 -17.51
N LYS A 64 -26.02 27.98 -17.19
CA LYS A 64 -26.68 28.91 -16.27
C LYS A 64 -28.01 29.42 -16.83
N LYS A 65 -28.07 29.80 -18.10
CA LYS A 65 -29.32 30.20 -18.76
C LYS A 65 -30.35 29.07 -18.76
N PHE A 66 -29.89 27.83 -18.97
CA PHE A 66 -30.74 26.65 -18.90
C PHE A 66 -31.28 26.42 -17.48
N GLN A 67 -30.42 26.55 -16.47
CA GLN A 67 -30.79 26.44 -15.05
C GLN A 67 -31.75 27.55 -14.60
N GLU A 68 -31.55 28.79 -15.08
CA GLU A 68 -32.43 29.93 -14.82
C GLU A 68 -33.79 29.81 -15.50
N SER A 69 -33.84 29.18 -16.69
CA SER A 69 -35.09 28.92 -17.41
C SER A 69 -35.97 27.85 -16.77
N PHE A 70 -35.41 27.03 -15.87
CA PHE A 70 -36.13 25.97 -15.14
C PHE A 70 -35.74 25.96 -13.65
N PRO A 71 -36.25 26.90 -12.84
CA PRO A 71 -35.86 27.04 -11.43
C PRO A 71 -36.42 25.93 -10.51
N ASP A 72 -37.34 25.10 -10.98
CA ASP A 72 -38.05 24.11 -10.17
C ASP A 72 -37.42 22.71 -10.32
N ASN A 73 -36.18 22.57 -9.86
CA ASN A 73 -35.54 21.26 -9.69
C ASN A 73 -34.48 21.26 -8.56
N SER A 74 -34.73 22.02 -7.50
CA SER A 74 -33.94 21.97 -6.27
C SER A 74 -34.54 21.00 -5.25
N SER A 75 -34.67 19.72 -5.57
CA SER A 75 -34.67 18.62 -4.58
C SER A 75 -34.78 17.25 -5.25
N HIS A 76 -33.67 16.71 -5.77
CA HIS A 76 -33.28 15.33 -5.50
C HIS A 76 -31.90 15.04 -6.08
N ASP A 77 -30.98 14.75 -5.16
CA ASP A 77 -29.84 13.88 -5.40
C ASP A 77 -30.34 12.47 -5.79
N SER A 78 -29.46 11.72 -6.46
CA SER A 78 -29.59 10.32 -6.90
C SER A 78 -29.89 10.06 -8.38
N VAL A 79 -28.84 9.58 -9.05
CA VAL A 79 -28.80 8.42 -9.97
C VAL A 79 -29.90 8.34 -11.05
N THR A 80 -29.48 8.40 -12.30
CA THR A 80 -29.92 7.40 -13.29
C THR A 80 -28.83 7.24 -14.35
N GLU A 81 -28.17 6.09 -14.29
CA GLU A 81 -27.63 5.41 -15.45
C GLU A 81 -28.73 5.13 -16.48
N ASP A 82 -28.24 4.77 -17.67
CA ASP A 82 -28.91 4.22 -18.84
C ASP A 82 -29.72 5.17 -19.73
N LEU A 83 -29.23 5.29 -20.98
CA LEU A 83 -29.97 5.10 -22.23
C LEU A 83 -28.99 5.18 -23.43
N PRO A 84 -29.29 4.56 -24.59
CA PRO A 84 -28.61 3.36 -25.08
C PRO A 84 -27.69 3.60 -26.29
N LYS A 85 -26.88 2.59 -26.63
CA LYS A 85 -26.27 2.39 -27.96
C LYS A 85 -27.36 2.49 -29.03
N VAL A 86 -27.34 3.55 -29.81
CA VAL A 86 -28.02 3.62 -31.12
C VAL A 86 -26.99 3.97 -32.17
N ASP A 87 -26.82 3.01 -33.06
CA ASP A 87 -25.93 2.98 -34.21
C ASP A 87 -26.15 4.20 -35.11
N LEU A 88 -25.11 5.02 -35.26
CA LEU A 88 -25.04 6.07 -36.26
C LEU A 88 -23.71 5.90 -37.01
N LYS A 89 -23.85 5.44 -38.26
CA LYS A 89 -22.80 5.41 -39.27
C LYS A 89 -22.04 6.73 -39.27
N ASN A 90 -20.78 6.69 -38.83
CA ASN A 90 -19.80 7.75 -39.05
C ASN A 90 -18.70 7.17 -39.92
N GLU A 91 -18.58 7.70 -41.15
CA GLU A 91 -17.35 7.54 -41.92
C GLU A 91 -16.20 8.21 -41.15
N PRO A 92 -15.09 7.51 -40.88
CA PRO A 92 -13.97 8.08 -40.14
C PRO A 92 -13.16 9.02 -41.04
N PRO A 93 -12.60 10.12 -40.48
CA PRO A 93 -11.73 11.03 -41.21
C PRO A 93 -10.52 10.29 -41.79
N HIS A 94 -10.08 10.75 -42.96
CA HIS A 94 -9.07 10.12 -43.81
C HIS A 94 -7.66 10.15 -43.18
N LEU A 95 -7.43 9.31 -42.16
CA LEU A 95 -6.07 8.93 -41.74
C LEU A 95 -5.45 8.03 -42.81
N SER A 96 -4.19 8.30 -43.19
CA SER A 96 -3.45 7.52 -44.17
C SER A 96 -3.44 6.03 -43.81
N LYS A 97 -3.61 5.15 -44.81
CA LYS A 97 -3.65 3.68 -44.65
C LYS A 97 -2.44 3.13 -43.87
N ALA A 98 -1.30 3.82 -43.92
CA ALA A 98 -0.08 3.46 -43.20
C ALA A 98 -0.18 3.69 -41.67
N GLN A 99 -0.84 4.76 -41.24
CA GLN A 99 -0.95 5.13 -39.82
C GLN A 99 -1.95 4.22 -39.08
N ARG A 100 -3.08 3.89 -39.73
CA ARG A 100 -4.03 2.88 -39.24
C ARG A 100 -3.41 1.48 -39.14
N GLY A 101 -2.37 1.19 -39.93
CA GLY A 101 -1.63 -0.08 -39.90
C GLY A 101 -0.71 -0.17 -38.68
N TRP A 102 0.01 0.92 -38.38
CA TRP A 102 0.84 1.05 -37.17
C TRP A 102 0.00 0.99 -35.89
N GLU A 103 -1.11 1.74 -35.82
CA GLU A 103 -2.01 1.72 -34.67
C GLU A 103 -2.60 0.33 -34.41
N ARG A 104 -3.01 -0.39 -35.47
CA ARG A 104 -3.46 -1.78 -35.34
C ARG A 104 -2.35 -2.75 -34.92
N LYS A 105 -1.11 -2.49 -35.31
CA LYS A 105 0.04 -3.31 -34.92
C LYS A 105 0.40 -3.07 -33.45
N VAL A 106 0.46 -1.81 -33.02
CA VAL A 106 0.68 -1.41 -31.62
C VAL A 106 -0.46 -1.89 -30.73
N ALA A 107 -1.72 -1.80 -31.15
CA ALA A 107 -2.85 -2.33 -30.41
C ALA A 107 -2.81 -3.87 -30.29
N ARG A 108 -2.47 -4.58 -31.37
CA ARG A 108 -2.31 -6.06 -31.33
C ARG A 108 -1.10 -6.50 -30.51
N GLU A 109 0.00 -5.75 -30.55
CA GLU A 109 1.19 -5.99 -29.73
C GLU A 109 0.88 -5.71 -28.25
N GLY A 110 0.14 -4.64 -27.95
CA GLY A 110 -0.37 -4.35 -26.61
C GLY A 110 -1.32 -5.43 -26.08
N GLU A 111 -2.33 -5.84 -26.86
CA GLU A 111 -3.25 -6.94 -26.50
C GLU A 111 -2.53 -8.30 -26.39
N SER A 112 -1.44 -8.50 -27.13
CA SER A 112 -0.62 -9.71 -27.02
C SER A 112 0.27 -9.67 -25.78
N GLN A 113 0.86 -8.51 -25.47
CA GLN A 113 1.66 -8.31 -24.26
C GLN A 113 0.79 -8.39 -23.00
N GLU A 114 -0.42 -7.85 -23.04
CA GLU A 114 -1.40 -7.93 -21.96
C GLU A 114 -1.86 -9.37 -21.75
N ARG A 115 -2.16 -10.13 -22.81
CA ARG A 115 -2.47 -11.56 -22.69
C ARG A 115 -1.30 -12.40 -22.20
N VAL A 116 -0.07 -12.07 -22.58
CA VAL A 116 1.13 -12.73 -22.06
C VAL A 116 1.33 -12.39 -20.59
N ALA A 117 1.20 -11.13 -20.19
CA ALA A 117 1.30 -10.70 -18.81
C ALA A 117 0.19 -11.29 -17.93
N GLU A 118 -1.03 -11.40 -18.45
CA GLU A 118 -2.17 -12.03 -17.77
C GLU A 118 -1.95 -13.54 -17.60
N ALA A 119 -1.49 -14.25 -18.64
CA ALA A 119 -1.11 -15.66 -18.54
C ALA A 119 0.06 -15.86 -17.55
N GLU A 120 1.06 -14.97 -17.56
CA GLU A 120 2.16 -14.99 -16.58
C GLU A 120 1.65 -14.77 -15.14
N MET A 121 0.63 -13.93 -14.94
CA MET A 121 -0.02 -13.73 -13.63
C MET A 121 -0.84 -14.95 -13.18
N GLU A 122 -1.51 -15.66 -14.09
CA GLU A 122 -2.22 -16.90 -13.76
C GLU A 122 -1.27 -18.05 -13.39
N HIS A 123 -0.10 -18.11 -14.02
CA HIS A 123 0.90 -19.15 -13.75
C HIS A 123 1.85 -18.83 -12.58
N LEU A 124 1.83 -17.60 -12.06
CA LEU A 124 2.68 -17.15 -10.94
C LEU A 124 2.66 -18.08 -9.70
N PRO A 125 1.50 -18.60 -9.25
CA PRO A 125 1.45 -19.52 -8.10
C PRO A 125 2.13 -20.86 -8.38
N SER A 126 2.06 -21.36 -9.61
CA SER A 126 2.75 -22.60 -10.03
C SER A 126 4.26 -22.38 -10.05
N PHE A 127 4.73 -21.28 -10.63
CA PHE A 127 6.16 -20.94 -10.65
C PHE A 127 6.75 -20.74 -9.25
N CYS A 128 5.98 -20.15 -8.32
CA CYS A 128 6.40 -20.01 -6.91
C CYS A 128 6.60 -21.37 -6.24
N HIS A 129 5.67 -22.31 -6.45
CA HIS A 129 5.77 -23.64 -5.86
C HIS A 129 6.92 -24.46 -6.47
N ASP A 130 7.09 -24.38 -7.79
CA ASP A 130 8.18 -25.05 -8.52
C ASP A 130 9.56 -24.52 -8.06
N GLU A 131 9.70 -23.18 -7.94
CA GLU A 131 10.91 -22.53 -7.41
C GLU A 131 11.21 -22.99 -5.98
N GLU A 132 10.22 -23.04 -5.10
CA GLU A 132 10.40 -23.47 -3.71
C GLU A 132 10.81 -24.95 -3.60
N MET A 133 10.18 -25.83 -4.39
CA MET A 133 10.53 -27.25 -4.44
C MET A 133 11.97 -27.48 -4.90
N GLU A 134 12.39 -26.80 -5.97
CA GLU A 134 13.73 -26.93 -6.53
C GLU A 134 14.80 -26.37 -5.58
N LEU A 135 14.59 -25.17 -5.04
CA LEU A 135 15.48 -24.60 -4.02
C LEU A 135 15.57 -25.51 -2.81
N GLY A 136 14.45 -26.08 -2.37
CA GLY A 136 14.41 -27.09 -1.31
C GLY A 136 15.25 -28.33 -1.64
N ALA A 137 15.26 -28.79 -2.89
CA ALA A 137 16.09 -29.92 -3.32
C ALA A 137 17.59 -29.58 -3.32
N ILE A 138 17.97 -28.40 -3.84
CA ILE A 138 19.37 -27.94 -3.89
C ILE A 138 19.92 -27.75 -2.46
N LEU A 139 19.13 -27.15 -1.56
CA LEU A 139 19.53 -26.92 -0.18
C LEU A 139 19.65 -28.24 0.60
N ARG A 140 18.72 -29.17 0.42
CA ARG A 140 18.80 -30.52 1.03
C ARG A 140 20.04 -31.28 0.58
N ALA A 141 20.39 -31.22 -0.71
CA ALA A 141 21.61 -31.84 -1.24
C ALA A 141 22.90 -31.26 -0.61
N ARG A 142 22.86 -30.02 -0.12
CA ARG A 142 23.97 -29.35 0.58
C ARG A 142 23.86 -29.41 2.12
N ASN A 143 22.92 -30.18 2.67
CA ASN A 143 22.63 -30.25 4.11
C ASN A 143 22.31 -28.86 4.72
N LEU A 144 21.59 -28.03 3.98
CA LEU A 144 21.16 -26.69 4.38
C LEU A 144 19.63 -26.62 4.40
N GLN A 145 19.11 -25.74 5.24
CA GLN A 145 17.68 -25.40 5.30
C GLN A 145 17.52 -23.89 5.06
N MET A 146 16.44 -23.52 4.38
CA MET A 146 16.09 -22.11 4.19
C MET A 146 15.66 -21.49 5.52
N GLN A 147 16.18 -20.31 5.81
CA GLN A 147 15.76 -19.47 6.93
C GLN A 147 14.93 -18.32 6.40
N ALA A 148 13.66 -18.26 6.80
CA ALA A 148 12.78 -17.15 6.48
C ALA A 148 13.34 -15.83 7.05
N ILE A 149 13.39 -14.82 6.18
CA ILE A 149 13.74 -13.43 6.47
C ILE A 149 12.51 -12.57 6.16
N PRO A 150 12.22 -11.51 6.92
CA PRO A 150 11.09 -10.63 6.62
C PRO A 150 11.19 -10.05 5.19
N ALA A 151 10.07 -10.06 4.46
CA ALA A 151 9.94 -9.45 3.13
C ALA A 151 9.85 -7.92 3.25
N ASP A 152 10.94 -7.30 3.69
CA ASP A 152 11.13 -5.85 3.71
C ASP A 152 12.21 -5.43 2.71
N GLY A 153 12.36 -4.12 2.50
CA GLY A 153 13.43 -3.59 1.65
C GLY A 153 14.85 -3.82 2.18
N HIS A 154 15.01 -4.48 3.33
CA HIS A 154 16.29 -4.83 3.92
C HIS A 154 16.62 -6.33 3.83
N CYS A 155 15.78 -7.14 3.19
CA CYS A 155 15.90 -8.61 3.13
C CYS A 155 17.32 -9.09 2.79
N MET A 156 17.95 -8.55 1.74
CA MET A 156 19.33 -8.88 1.35
C MET A 156 20.34 -8.66 2.50
N TYR A 157 20.28 -7.49 3.13
CA TYR A 157 21.17 -7.13 4.24
C TYR A 157 20.91 -7.97 5.49
N ARG A 158 19.64 -8.27 5.79
CA ARG A 158 19.24 -9.14 6.91
C ARG A 158 19.70 -10.58 6.70
N ALA A 159 19.60 -11.10 5.47
CA ALA A 159 20.06 -12.43 5.12
C ALA A 159 21.58 -12.57 5.31
N ILE A 160 22.35 -11.56 4.92
CA ILE A 160 23.80 -11.49 5.18
C ILE A 160 24.09 -11.35 6.68
N GLN A 161 23.41 -10.43 7.36
CA GLN A 161 23.57 -10.20 8.80
C GLN A 161 23.38 -11.49 9.60
N HIS A 162 22.38 -12.30 9.23
CA HIS A 162 22.08 -13.57 9.89
C HIS A 162 23.24 -14.59 9.80
N GLN A 163 24.08 -14.52 8.76
CA GLN A 163 25.26 -15.39 8.61
C GLN A 163 26.55 -14.79 9.20
N LEU A 164 26.49 -13.53 9.59
CA LEU A 164 27.59 -12.82 10.25
C LEU A 164 27.46 -12.88 11.78
N VAL A 165 28.47 -12.35 12.44
CA VAL A 165 28.52 -12.27 13.91
C VAL A 165 27.42 -11.30 14.41
N PRO A 166 26.76 -11.55 15.57
CA PRO A 166 25.63 -10.76 16.07
C PRO A 166 25.87 -9.26 16.30
N SER A 167 27.12 -8.79 16.23
CA SER A 167 27.50 -7.39 16.45
C SER A 167 27.26 -6.48 15.23
N VAL A 168 26.97 -7.05 14.06
CA VAL A 168 26.77 -6.28 12.82
C VAL A 168 25.29 -5.92 12.67
N THR A 169 24.99 -4.65 12.41
CA THR A 169 23.62 -4.15 12.13
C THR A 169 23.40 -3.92 10.62
N VAL A 170 22.15 -3.95 10.18
CA VAL A 170 21.76 -3.65 8.79
C VAL A 170 22.26 -2.26 8.37
N ASP A 171 22.10 -1.25 9.22
CA ASP A 171 22.54 0.12 8.93
C ASP A 171 24.06 0.22 8.74
N CYS A 172 24.81 -0.57 9.52
CA CYS A 172 26.26 -0.65 9.38
C CYS A 172 26.64 -1.27 8.03
N LEU A 173 25.96 -2.35 7.61
CA LEU A 173 26.19 -2.96 6.30
C LEU A 173 25.89 -1.98 5.17
N ARG A 174 24.73 -1.32 5.18
CA ARG A 174 24.34 -0.32 4.17
C ARG A 174 25.35 0.81 4.05
N ARG A 175 25.79 1.38 5.19
CA ARG A 175 26.78 2.44 5.21
C ARG A 175 28.11 1.99 4.61
N ARG A 176 28.61 0.81 5.00
CA ARG A 176 29.87 0.28 4.49
C ARG A 176 29.80 -0.07 3.00
N THR A 177 28.67 -0.59 2.53
CA THR A 177 28.41 -0.83 1.10
C THR A 177 28.50 0.47 0.32
N ALA A 178 27.76 1.50 0.73
CA ALA A 178 27.73 2.78 0.05
C ALA A 178 29.09 3.49 0.10
N GLU A 179 29.81 3.42 1.22
CA GLU A 179 31.17 3.97 1.34
C GLU A 179 32.15 3.27 0.39
N TYR A 180 32.08 1.93 0.28
CA TYR A 180 32.91 1.18 -0.66
C TYR A 180 32.62 1.56 -2.10
N MET A 181 31.34 1.65 -2.47
CA MET A 181 30.90 2.02 -3.82
C MET A 181 31.34 3.45 -4.18
N ARG A 182 31.24 4.41 -3.25
CA ARG A 182 31.74 5.79 -3.46
C ARG A 182 33.25 5.86 -3.67
N ASN A 183 34.01 4.96 -3.04
CA ASN A 183 35.47 4.92 -3.20
C ASN A 183 35.92 4.22 -4.49
N HIS A 184 35.05 3.40 -5.10
CA HIS A 184 35.35 2.59 -6.28
C HIS A 184 34.34 2.84 -7.41
N VAL A 185 33.97 4.11 -7.64
CA VAL A 185 32.90 4.47 -8.59
C VAL A 185 33.15 3.86 -9.97
N ASP A 186 34.38 3.91 -10.47
CA ASP A 186 34.70 3.48 -11.83
C ASP A 186 34.45 1.98 -12.07
N ASP A 187 34.56 1.15 -11.01
CA ASP A 187 34.31 -0.30 -11.08
C ASP A 187 32.81 -0.65 -11.15
N PHE A 188 31.96 0.22 -10.58
CA PHE A 188 30.51 0.01 -10.53
C PHE A 188 29.75 0.78 -11.61
N LEU A 189 30.30 1.89 -12.09
CA LEU A 189 29.64 2.81 -13.01
C LEU A 189 29.30 2.13 -14.35
N SER A 190 30.14 1.22 -14.84
CA SER A 190 29.90 0.47 -16.09
C SER A 190 28.69 -0.46 -16.02
N PHE A 191 28.31 -0.88 -14.82
CA PHE A 191 27.17 -1.76 -14.56
C PHE A 191 25.94 -1.00 -14.04
N PHE A 192 26.08 0.30 -13.77
CA PHE A 192 24.99 1.14 -13.30
C PHE A 192 24.14 1.64 -14.48
N SER A 193 22.98 1.02 -14.67
CA SER A 193 21.94 1.48 -15.61
C SER A 193 20.67 1.79 -14.82
N SER A 194 20.48 3.04 -14.39
CA SER A 194 19.22 3.48 -13.76
C SER A 194 18.21 3.87 -14.84
N PRO A 195 17.02 3.23 -14.90
CA PRO A 195 15.93 3.64 -15.80
C PRO A 195 15.23 4.93 -15.37
N GLU A 196 15.34 5.33 -14.09
CA GLU A 196 14.52 6.38 -13.47
C GLU A 196 15.19 7.75 -13.43
N ALA A 197 16.51 7.83 -13.55
CA ALA A 197 17.19 9.09 -13.69
C ALA A 197 17.45 9.35 -15.18
N GLY A 198 16.83 10.39 -15.75
CA GLY A 198 17.13 10.94 -17.09
C GLY A 198 18.56 11.51 -17.25
N ILE A 199 19.51 10.98 -16.47
CA ILE A 199 20.93 11.27 -16.46
C ILE A 199 21.66 9.91 -16.46
N ALA A 200 21.44 9.13 -17.52
CA ALA A 200 22.14 7.87 -17.72
C ALA A 200 23.66 8.12 -17.74
N GLY A 201 24.39 7.53 -16.78
CA GLY A 201 25.86 7.49 -16.78
C GLY A 201 26.60 8.67 -16.13
N SER A 202 25.92 9.62 -15.47
CA SER A 202 26.63 10.66 -14.72
C SER A 202 27.08 10.15 -13.34
N ARG A 203 28.35 10.40 -13.02
CA ARG A 203 28.96 10.17 -11.69
C ARG A 203 28.12 10.74 -10.54
N ASP A 204 27.43 11.85 -10.78
CA ASP A 204 26.54 12.49 -9.80
C ASP A 204 25.31 11.64 -9.46
N GLY A 205 24.72 10.97 -10.47
CA GLY A 205 23.59 10.06 -10.26
C GLY A 205 23.97 8.82 -9.45
N PHE A 206 25.20 8.33 -9.63
CA PHE A 206 25.73 7.20 -8.86
C PHE A 206 26.01 7.58 -7.39
N LEU A 207 26.48 8.81 -7.13
CA LEU A 207 26.66 9.28 -5.76
C LEU A 207 25.32 9.41 -5.03
N ARG A 208 24.27 9.89 -5.71
CA ARG A 208 22.91 9.91 -5.17
C ARG A 208 22.39 8.51 -4.87
N TYR A 209 22.64 7.54 -5.76
CA TYR A 209 22.30 6.14 -5.50
C TYR A 209 22.99 5.60 -4.24
N CYS A 210 24.26 5.96 -4.00
CA CYS A 210 24.95 5.59 -2.77
C CYS A 210 24.35 6.25 -1.52
N ASP A 211 23.79 7.46 -1.63
CA ASP A 211 23.04 8.09 -0.54
C ASP A 211 21.73 7.35 -0.29
N ASP A 212 21.01 7.00 -1.36
CA ASP A 212 19.75 6.24 -1.30
C ASP A 212 19.95 4.88 -0.62
N ILE A 213 21.02 4.14 -0.92
CA ILE A 213 21.34 2.87 -0.23
C ILE A 213 21.38 3.02 1.29
N VAL A 214 21.81 4.17 1.81
CA VAL A 214 21.93 4.43 3.25
C VAL A 214 20.64 5.00 3.82
N LEU A 215 19.98 5.90 3.10
CA LEU A 215 18.85 6.70 3.58
C LEU A 215 17.50 6.01 3.38
N THR A 216 17.39 5.14 2.38
CA THR A 216 16.14 4.47 2.02
C THR A 216 16.23 2.96 2.25
N ALA A 217 15.07 2.33 2.37
CA ALA A 217 14.93 0.89 2.31
C ALA A 217 14.92 0.37 0.86
N SER A 218 15.71 0.99 -0.04
CA SER A 218 15.83 0.50 -1.42
C SER A 218 16.36 -0.93 -1.43
N TRP A 219 15.76 -1.74 -2.30
CA TRP A 219 16.14 -3.14 -2.48
C TRP A 219 17.56 -3.23 -2.99
N GLY A 220 18.36 -4.10 -2.37
CA GLY A 220 19.72 -4.36 -2.81
C GLY A 220 19.74 -5.49 -3.84
N GLY A 221 20.69 -5.42 -4.76
CA GLY A 221 20.90 -6.43 -5.79
C GLY A 221 22.38 -6.77 -5.96
N GLN A 222 22.76 -7.10 -7.19
CA GLN A 222 24.09 -7.60 -7.51
C GLN A 222 25.22 -6.59 -7.21
N LEU A 223 25.01 -5.29 -7.42
CA LEU A 223 26.00 -4.25 -7.15
C LEU A 223 26.36 -4.22 -5.65
N GLU A 224 25.34 -4.24 -4.79
CA GLU A 224 25.51 -4.22 -3.33
C GLU A 224 26.18 -5.50 -2.83
N LEU A 225 25.80 -6.66 -3.39
CA LEU A 225 26.43 -7.95 -3.05
C LEU A 225 27.92 -7.97 -3.44
N ARG A 226 28.27 -7.46 -4.62
CA ARG A 226 29.67 -7.35 -5.06
C ARG A 226 30.46 -6.45 -4.12
N ALA A 227 29.93 -5.28 -3.78
CA ALA A 227 30.56 -4.37 -2.83
C ALA A 227 30.70 -4.99 -1.43
N LEU A 228 29.66 -5.66 -0.93
CA LEU A 228 29.68 -6.34 0.37
C LEU A 228 30.70 -7.46 0.44
N SER A 229 30.90 -8.21 -0.65
CA SER A 229 31.92 -9.23 -0.71
C SER A 229 33.32 -8.66 -0.47
N HIS A 230 33.64 -7.51 -1.08
CA HIS A 230 34.90 -6.80 -0.85
C HIS A 230 35.01 -6.23 0.57
N VAL A 231 33.93 -5.64 1.08
CA VAL A 231 33.86 -5.04 2.44
C VAL A 231 34.06 -6.09 3.54
N LEU A 232 33.49 -7.28 3.37
CA LEU A 232 33.59 -8.39 4.31
C LEU A 232 34.84 -9.26 4.05
N GLN A 233 35.43 -9.13 2.86
CA GLN A 233 36.50 -9.98 2.32
C GLN A 233 36.12 -11.45 2.40
N THR A 234 34.89 -11.75 1.96
CA THR A 234 34.28 -13.08 2.05
C THR A 234 33.52 -13.37 0.77
N PRO A 235 33.61 -14.58 0.19
CA PRO A 235 32.82 -14.94 -0.97
C PRO A 235 31.33 -15.00 -0.61
N ILE A 236 30.47 -14.58 -1.53
CA ILE A 236 29.00 -14.66 -1.41
C ILE A 236 28.49 -15.55 -2.52
N GLU A 237 27.88 -16.67 -2.16
CA GLU A 237 27.20 -17.61 -3.06
C GLU A 237 25.70 -17.31 -3.07
N VAL A 238 25.11 -17.10 -4.24
CA VAL A 238 23.68 -16.88 -4.42
C VAL A 238 23.08 -18.08 -5.17
N ILE A 239 22.21 -18.82 -4.49
CA ILE A 239 21.48 -19.97 -5.04
C ILE A 239 20.15 -19.46 -5.59
N GLN A 240 19.82 -19.82 -6.84
CA GLN A 240 18.58 -19.46 -7.53
C GLN A 240 17.95 -20.73 -8.14
N ALA A 241 16.64 -20.74 -8.38
CA ALA A 241 15.98 -21.82 -9.11
C ALA A 241 16.31 -21.74 -10.61
N ASN A 242 16.43 -22.88 -11.29
CA ASN A 242 16.65 -22.99 -12.73
C ASN A 242 17.89 -22.24 -13.27
N SER A 243 18.88 -21.92 -12.42
CA SER A 243 20.08 -21.18 -12.80
C SER A 243 21.31 -21.63 -12.00
N PRO A 244 22.53 -21.54 -12.58
CA PRO A 244 23.75 -21.89 -11.87
C PRO A 244 23.97 -20.96 -10.67
N VAL A 245 24.61 -21.49 -9.63
CA VAL A 245 24.96 -20.70 -8.44
C VAL A 245 25.90 -19.57 -8.84
N VAL A 246 25.54 -18.34 -8.48
CA VAL A 246 26.35 -17.15 -8.74
C VAL A 246 27.29 -16.91 -7.57
N ILE A 247 28.59 -16.86 -7.83
CA ILE A 247 29.60 -16.63 -6.78
C ILE A 247 30.23 -15.25 -7.01
N MET A 248 30.24 -14.44 -5.95
CA MET A 248 30.90 -13.13 -5.92
C MET A 248 32.05 -13.16 -4.92
N GLY A 249 33.19 -12.61 -5.29
CA GLY A 249 34.35 -12.58 -4.40
C GLY A 249 35.15 -13.88 -4.35
N GLU A 250 35.25 -14.60 -5.47
CA GLU A 250 36.06 -15.83 -5.59
C GLU A 250 37.54 -15.61 -5.22
N GLU A 251 38.00 -14.36 -5.23
CA GLU A 251 39.32 -13.94 -4.76
C GLU A 251 39.54 -14.13 -3.24
N TYR A 252 38.47 -14.35 -2.46
CA TYR A 252 38.54 -14.49 -1.01
C TYR A 252 38.42 -15.94 -0.56
N THR A 253 39.27 -16.37 0.38
CA THR A 253 39.34 -17.76 0.86
C THR A 253 38.55 -18.02 2.15
N LYS A 254 37.80 -17.04 2.65
CA LYS A 254 36.98 -17.21 3.86
C LYS A 254 35.76 -18.09 3.57
N LYS A 255 35.13 -18.59 4.63
CA LYS A 255 33.90 -19.38 4.52
C LYS A 255 32.81 -18.57 3.77
N PRO A 256 32.22 -19.10 2.69
CA PRO A 256 31.25 -18.36 1.89
C PRO A 256 29.95 -18.09 2.66
N ILE A 257 29.37 -16.92 2.37
CA ILE A 257 28.02 -16.55 2.80
C ILE A 257 27.07 -17.06 1.72
N ILE A 258 26.09 -17.88 2.10
CA ILE A 258 25.18 -18.55 1.16
C ILE A 258 23.81 -17.88 1.23
N LEU A 259 23.41 -17.19 0.19
CA LEU A 259 22.10 -16.57 0.05
C LEU A 259 21.23 -17.40 -0.88
N VAL A 260 19.93 -17.36 -0.65
CA VAL A 260 18.94 -17.92 -1.57
C VAL A 260 18.17 -16.76 -2.16
N TYR A 261 18.14 -16.69 -3.48
CA TYR A 261 17.37 -15.71 -4.22
C TYR A 261 16.12 -16.38 -4.78
N GLN A 262 14.98 -15.75 -4.51
CA GLN A 262 13.67 -16.18 -4.97
C GLN A 262 13.10 -15.07 -5.84
N ARG A 263 12.74 -15.40 -7.08
CA ARG A 263 12.17 -14.43 -8.02
C ARG A 263 10.67 -14.26 -7.82
N TYR A 264 9.98 -15.32 -7.42
CA TYR A 264 8.53 -15.37 -7.28
C TYR A 264 8.10 -15.41 -5.81
N SER A 265 8.93 -14.90 -4.90
CA SER A 265 8.66 -14.95 -3.46
C SER A 265 7.43 -14.13 -3.09
N TYR A 266 6.60 -14.73 -2.23
CA TYR A 266 5.24 -14.35 -1.90
C TYR A 266 4.99 -12.82 -1.86
N SER A 267 4.06 -12.35 -2.69
CA SER A 267 3.46 -11.00 -2.71
C SER A 267 4.35 -9.78 -2.99
N CYS A 268 5.68 -9.90 -3.03
CA CYS A 268 6.60 -8.76 -3.28
C CYS A 268 7.62 -8.99 -4.40
N GLY A 269 7.65 -10.17 -5.04
CA GLY A 269 8.56 -10.44 -6.15
C GLY A 269 9.92 -10.91 -5.65
N GLU A 270 10.99 -10.23 -6.06
CA GLU A 270 12.37 -10.63 -5.81
C GLU A 270 12.73 -10.54 -4.31
N HIS A 271 13.25 -11.63 -3.73
CA HIS A 271 13.54 -11.73 -2.31
C HIS A 271 14.82 -12.54 -2.02
N TYR A 272 15.56 -12.12 -0.99
CA TYR A 272 16.73 -12.84 -0.49
C TYR A 272 16.46 -13.47 0.88
N SER A 273 16.71 -14.77 0.98
CA SER A 273 16.65 -15.56 2.20
C SER A 273 18.04 -16.03 2.63
N SER A 274 18.21 -16.27 3.94
CA SER A 274 19.43 -16.91 4.47
C SER A 274 19.27 -18.43 4.49
N VAL A 275 20.37 -19.15 4.70
CA VAL A 275 20.37 -20.58 5.03
C VAL A 275 20.82 -20.84 6.48
N LYS A 276 20.48 -22.01 7.00
CA LYS A 276 21.00 -22.60 8.25
C LYS A 276 21.46 -24.04 7.99
N PRO A 277 22.49 -24.53 8.71
CA PRO A 277 22.86 -25.94 8.66
C PRO A 277 21.71 -26.84 9.11
N LEU A 278 21.43 -27.89 8.34
CA LEU A 278 20.49 -28.93 8.73
C LEU A 278 21.12 -29.75 9.87
N ARG A 279 20.52 -29.72 11.07
CA ARG A 279 21.08 -30.44 12.24
C ARG A 279 21.08 -31.94 11.99
N ALA A 280 22.27 -32.55 11.97
CA ALA A 280 22.42 -34.01 11.94
C ALA A 280 22.08 -34.61 13.32
N GLY A 281 20.85 -35.10 13.46
CA GLY A 281 20.41 -35.93 14.59
C GLY A 281 20.63 -37.42 14.30
N SER A 282 21.36 -38.08 15.19
CA SER A 282 21.61 -39.53 15.34
C SER A 282 20.63 -40.51 14.66
N VAL A 283 21.20 -41.46 13.92
CA VAL A 283 20.56 -42.73 13.55
C VAL A 283 20.35 -43.56 14.83
N SER A 284 19.13 -43.59 15.36
CA SER A 284 18.69 -44.67 16.26
C SER A 284 17.22 -44.97 16.04
N SER A 285 16.99 -46.19 15.55
CA SER A 285 15.72 -46.90 15.43
C SER A 285 14.68 -46.35 14.44
N MET A 286 14.38 -47.20 13.44
CA MET A 286 13.14 -47.17 12.68
C MET A 286 11.94 -47.13 13.63
N ALA A 287 11.31 -45.98 13.77
CA ALA A 287 9.94 -45.82 14.21
C ALA A 287 9.43 -44.49 13.65
N THR A 288 8.42 -44.57 12.77
CA THR A 288 7.56 -43.47 12.29
C THR A 288 8.28 -42.26 11.68
N ALA A 289 8.32 -42.24 10.35
CA ALA A 289 8.65 -41.08 9.55
C ALA A 289 7.52 -40.03 9.63
N GLU A 290 7.44 -39.27 10.73
CA GLU A 290 6.53 -38.11 10.87
C GLU A 290 7.13 -36.95 11.70
N ASP A 291 8.40 -36.98 12.09
CA ASP A 291 9.02 -35.89 12.89
C ASP A 291 9.93 -35.00 12.02
N GLU A 292 9.32 -34.41 10.98
CA GLU A 292 9.92 -33.41 10.11
C GLU A 292 9.73 -32.03 10.74
N LEU A 293 10.64 -31.61 11.65
CA LEU A 293 10.84 -30.21 12.09
C LEU A 293 9.56 -29.34 12.15
N LEU A 294 8.49 -29.86 12.77
CA LEU A 294 7.25 -29.11 12.92
C LEU A 294 7.53 -27.97 13.90
N LEU A 295 7.60 -26.75 13.37
CA LEU A 295 7.31 -25.59 14.19
C LEU A 295 5.98 -25.90 14.88
N PRO A 296 5.94 -25.92 16.23
CA PRO A 296 4.77 -26.40 16.96
C PRO A 296 3.57 -25.57 16.52
N ARG A 297 2.52 -26.26 16.07
CA ARG A 297 1.31 -25.57 15.60
C ARG A 297 0.72 -24.79 16.76
N LEU A 298 0.02 -23.69 16.45
CA LEU A 298 -0.62 -22.86 17.47
C LEU A 298 -1.44 -23.68 18.50
N PRO A 299 -2.24 -24.69 18.12
CA PRO A 299 -2.95 -25.54 19.09
C PRO A 299 -2.02 -26.35 19.99
N GLU A 300 -0.90 -26.85 19.47
CA GLU A 300 0.08 -27.64 20.23
C GLU A 300 0.81 -26.77 21.26
N LEU A 301 1.08 -25.50 20.93
CA LEU A 301 1.63 -24.53 21.88
C LEU A 301 0.67 -24.27 23.05
N PHE A 302 -0.64 -24.17 22.77
CA PHE A 302 -1.64 -23.99 23.82
C PHE A 302 -1.81 -25.23 24.69
N GLU A 303 -1.88 -26.42 24.09
CA GLU A 303 -2.02 -27.68 24.84
C GLU A 303 -0.79 -27.95 25.72
N THR A 304 0.43 -27.72 25.22
CA THR A 304 1.65 -27.86 26.01
C THR A 304 1.74 -26.83 27.13
N SER A 305 1.33 -25.58 26.87
CA SER A 305 1.27 -24.55 27.92
C SER A 305 0.26 -24.89 29.01
N LYS A 306 -0.88 -25.48 28.64
CA LYS A 306 -1.90 -25.94 29.58
C LYS A 306 -1.42 -27.13 30.42
N GLN A 307 -0.74 -28.10 29.80
CA GLN A 307 -0.12 -29.22 30.53
C GLN A 307 0.91 -28.73 31.56
N LEU A 308 1.75 -27.76 31.19
CA LEU A 308 2.71 -27.16 32.12
C LEU A 308 2.03 -26.40 33.26
N LEU A 309 0.87 -25.78 33.01
CA LEU A 309 0.06 -25.13 34.05
C LEU A 309 -0.50 -26.17 35.03
N ASP A 310 -1.13 -27.23 34.52
CA ASP A 310 -1.69 -28.32 35.34
C ASP A 310 -0.59 -28.99 36.19
N GLU A 311 0.60 -29.19 35.62
CA GLU A 311 1.75 -29.74 36.35
C GLU A 311 2.28 -28.83 37.46
N VAL A 312 2.16 -27.50 37.30
CA VAL A 312 2.56 -26.52 38.32
C VAL A 312 1.50 -26.40 39.42
N GLU A 313 0.22 -26.51 39.07
CA GLU A 313 -0.89 -26.48 40.03
C GLU A 313 -0.93 -27.72 40.94
N VAL A 314 -0.58 -28.90 40.41
CA VAL A 314 -0.54 -30.15 41.18
C VAL A 314 0.80 -30.34 41.93
N ALA A 315 1.83 -29.55 41.62
CA ALA A 315 3.12 -29.66 42.27
C ALA A 315 3.06 -29.31 43.77
N THR A 316 3.55 -30.22 44.62
CA THR A 316 3.65 -30.03 46.07
C THR A 316 4.95 -29.33 46.50
N GLU A 317 5.81 -28.99 45.54
CA GLU A 317 7.07 -28.29 45.79
C GLU A 317 6.84 -26.80 46.11
N PRO A 318 7.69 -26.17 46.94
CA PRO A 318 7.58 -24.74 47.22
C PRO A 318 7.80 -23.91 45.95
N THR A 319 7.07 -22.81 45.80
CA THR A 319 7.09 -21.92 44.62
C THR A 319 8.48 -21.35 44.28
N GLY A 320 9.42 -21.37 45.24
CA GLY A 320 10.82 -21.01 45.04
C GLY A 320 11.70 -22.11 44.45
N SER A 321 11.17 -23.31 44.20
CA SER A 321 11.89 -24.43 43.57
C SER A 321 12.27 -24.08 42.14
N ARG A 322 13.52 -24.34 41.76
CA ARG A 322 14.02 -24.16 40.39
C ARG A 322 13.20 -24.96 39.38
N ILE A 323 12.66 -26.11 39.79
CA ILE A 323 11.89 -27.00 38.91
C ILE A 323 10.56 -26.34 38.51
N ILE A 324 9.86 -25.74 39.48
CA ILE A 324 8.62 -24.99 39.22
C ILE A 324 8.92 -23.74 38.40
N GLN A 325 9.97 -22.98 38.75
CA GLN A 325 10.35 -21.77 38.02
C GLN A 325 10.71 -22.06 36.56
N ASP A 326 11.43 -23.14 36.29
CA ASP A 326 11.77 -23.57 34.91
C ASP A 326 10.53 -23.98 34.12
N LYS A 327 9.56 -24.66 34.74
CA LYS A 327 8.28 -25.01 34.09
C LYS A 327 7.44 -23.78 33.78
N VAL A 328 7.34 -22.85 34.72
CA VAL A 328 6.64 -21.57 34.53
C VAL A 328 7.29 -20.75 33.42
N PHE A 329 8.62 -20.65 33.41
CA PHE A 329 9.34 -19.89 32.39
C PHE A 329 9.15 -20.50 30.99
N LYS A 330 9.17 -21.84 30.89
CA LYS A 330 8.87 -22.55 29.63
C LYS A 330 7.44 -22.31 29.16
N GLY A 331 6.45 -22.39 30.06
CA GLY A 331 5.05 -22.11 29.72
C GLY A 331 4.85 -20.68 29.22
N LEU A 332 5.49 -19.70 29.87
CA LEU A 332 5.44 -18.30 29.44
C LEU A 332 6.10 -18.07 28.07
N ASP A 333 7.23 -18.72 27.79
CA ASP A 333 7.90 -18.64 26.49
C ASP A 333 7.04 -19.22 25.36
N LEU A 334 6.36 -20.35 25.61
CA LEU A 334 5.44 -20.96 24.66
C LEU A 334 4.21 -20.08 24.40
N LEU A 335 3.61 -19.50 25.45
CA LEU A 335 2.49 -18.56 25.31
C LEU A 335 2.89 -17.28 24.58
N LYS A 336 4.11 -16.79 24.81
CA LYS A 336 4.63 -15.62 24.08
C LYS A 336 4.76 -15.92 22.58
N LYS A 337 5.31 -17.08 22.22
CA LYS A 337 5.37 -17.53 20.82
C LYS A 337 3.99 -17.69 20.21
N ALA A 338 3.02 -18.23 20.95
CA ALA A 338 1.64 -18.33 20.49
C ALA A 338 1.01 -16.95 20.23
N ALA A 339 1.29 -15.96 21.10
CA ALA A 339 0.82 -14.59 20.90
C ALA A 339 1.45 -13.92 19.66
N GLU A 340 2.74 -14.13 19.41
CA GLU A 340 3.42 -13.64 18.20
C GLU A 340 2.82 -14.26 16.93
N MET A 341 2.58 -15.58 16.93
CA MET A 341 1.93 -16.28 15.80
C MET A 341 0.49 -15.81 15.56
N LEU A 342 -0.27 -15.49 16.61
CA LEU A 342 -1.61 -14.92 16.47
C LEU A 342 -1.59 -13.55 15.80
N LEU A 343 -0.64 -12.68 16.18
CA LEU A 343 -0.48 -11.37 15.55
C LEU A 343 -0.12 -11.47 14.06
N GLU A 344 0.75 -12.42 13.71
CA GLU A 344 1.07 -12.69 12.30
C GLU A 344 -0.15 -13.19 11.51
N LEU A 345 -0.96 -14.06 12.11
CA LEU A 345 -2.20 -14.54 11.51
C LEU A 345 -3.23 -13.42 11.29
N ASP A 346 -3.40 -12.52 12.26
CA ASP A 346 -4.30 -11.37 12.12
C ASP A 346 -3.85 -10.41 11.02
N LEU A 347 -2.54 -10.14 10.93
CA LEU A 347 -1.98 -9.34 9.84
C LEU A 347 -2.20 -10.01 8.48
N PHE A 348 -2.01 -11.32 8.40
CA PHE A 348 -2.24 -12.10 7.18
C PHE A 348 -3.72 -12.08 6.77
N ARG A 349 -4.65 -12.28 7.71
CA ARG A 349 -6.10 -12.19 7.48
C ARG A 349 -6.49 -10.80 6.96
N TYR A 350 -5.96 -9.74 7.55
CA TYR A 350 -6.20 -8.37 7.12
C TYR A 350 -5.70 -8.13 5.68
N LYS A 351 -4.50 -8.63 5.35
CA LYS A 351 -3.93 -8.52 4.00
C LYS A 351 -4.78 -9.27 2.96
N GLN A 352 -5.20 -10.50 3.26
CA GLN A 352 -6.10 -11.27 2.38
C GLN A 352 -7.44 -10.57 2.15
N LYS A 353 -8.03 -10.01 3.21
CA LYS A 353 -9.28 -9.23 3.11
C LYS A 353 -9.11 -8.05 2.15
N LYS A 354 -8.03 -7.28 2.32
CA LYS A 354 -7.73 -6.11 1.48
C LYS A 354 -7.49 -6.48 0.02
N GLU A 355 -6.77 -7.56 -0.24
CA GLU A 355 -6.54 -8.08 -1.58
C GLU A 355 -7.84 -8.54 -2.26
N ALA A 356 -8.70 -9.26 -1.52
CA ALA A 356 -10.02 -9.66 -2.02
C ALA A 356 -10.92 -8.46 -2.34
N GLU A 357 -10.89 -7.40 -1.52
CA GLU A 357 -11.62 -6.16 -1.79
C GLU A 357 -11.12 -5.42 -3.02
N HIS A 358 -9.79 -5.38 -3.22
CA HIS A 358 -9.20 -4.80 -4.42
C HIS A 358 -9.60 -5.59 -5.68
N ARG A 359 -9.55 -6.93 -5.64
CA ARG A 359 -9.99 -7.80 -6.75
C ARG A 359 -11.47 -7.60 -7.06
N LEU A 360 -12.32 -7.52 -6.04
CA LEU A 360 -13.74 -7.22 -6.23
C LEU A 360 -13.96 -5.85 -6.89
N SER A 361 -13.20 -4.83 -6.49
CA SER A 361 -13.29 -3.51 -7.12
C SER A 361 -12.86 -3.52 -8.59
N ALA A 362 -11.83 -4.30 -8.93
CA ALA A 362 -11.35 -4.42 -10.31
C ALA A 362 -12.34 -5.18 -11.21
N LEU A 363 -12.92 -6.27 -10.69
CA LEU A 363 -13.91 -7.08 -11.43
C LEU A 363 -15.29 -6.41 -11.52
N LYS A 364 -15.61 -5.49 -10.60
CA LYS A 364 -16.93 -4.84 -10.52
C LYS A 364 -17.36 -4.19 -11.83
N SER A 365 -16.52 -3.35 -12.43
CA SER A 365 -16.87 -2.65 -13.68
C SER A 365 -17.01 -3.59 -14.87
N ALA A 366 -16.21 -4.66 -14.93
CA ALA A 366 -16.27 -5.64 -16.01
C ALA A 366 -17.56 -6.48 -15.95
N VAL A 367 -18.01 -6.84 -14.73
CA VAL A 367 -19.25 -7.59 -14.52
C VAL A 367 -20.48 -6.69 -14.71
N GLU A 368 -20.48 -5.46 -14.18
CA GLU A 368 -21.61 -4.52 -14.32
C GLU A 368 -21.81 -4.07 -15.78
N SER A 369 -20.73 -3.92 -16.54
CA SER A 369 -20.81 -3.59 -17.98
C SER A 369 -21.17 -4.77 -18.88
N GLY A 370 -21.30 -5.98 -18.33
CA GLY A 370 -21.61 -7.20 -19.08
C GLY A 370 -20.52 -7.63 -20.06
N GLN A 371 -19.28 -7.17 -19.87
CA GLN A 371 -18.12 -7.51 -20.70
C GLN A 371 -17.30 -8.68 -20.14
N ALA A 372 -17.58 -9.09 -18.91
CA ALA A 372 -16.93 -10.22 -18.26
C ALA A 372 -17.42 -11.56 -18.83
N ASP A 373 -16.48 -12.48 -19.00
CA ASP A 373 -16.70 -13.89 -19.28
C ASP A 373 -17.28 -14.63 -18.07
N ASP A 374 -17.96 -15.75 -18.31
CA ASP A 374 -18.65 -16.55 -17.28
C ASP A 374 -17.74 -16.92 -16.10
N GLU A 375 -16.44 -17.12 -16.35
CA GLU A 375 -15.47 -17.49 -15.33
C GLU A 375 -15.14 -16.31 -14.39
N ARG A 376 -14.95 -15.10 -14.93
CA ARG A 376 -14.79 -13.87 -14.14
C ARG A 376 -16.06 -13.49 -13.39
N ILE A 377 -17.23 -13.72 -13.97
CA ILE A 377 -18.52 -13.53 -13.30
C ILE A 377 -18.62 -14.48 -12.09
N ARG A 378 -18.25 -15.75 -12.26
CA ARG A 378 -18.24 -16.76 -11.19
C ARG A 378 -17.25 -16.39 -10.09
N GLU A 379 -16.04 -15.94 -10.44
CA GLU A 379 -15.04 -15.47 -9.48
C GLU A 379 -15.55 -14.27 -8.67
N TYR A 380 -16.13 -13.27 -9.34
CA TYR A 380 -16.70 -12.09 -8.70
C TYR A 380 -17.74 -12.46 -7.65
N TYR A 381 -18.71 -13.32 -7.97
CA TYR A 381 -19.74 -13.74 -7.00
C TYR A 381 -19.17 -14.57 -5.85
N LEU A 382 -18.20 -15.46 -6.10
CA LEU A 382 -17.56 -16.25 -5.04
C LEU A 382 -16.74 -15.37 -4.08
N LEU A 383 -16.00 -14.40 -4.61
CA LEU A 383 -15.29 -13.41 -3.80
C LEU A 383 -16.26 -12.55 -2.98
N HIS A 384 -17.40 -12.18 -3.57
CA HIS A 384 -18.43 -11.42 -2.88
C HIS A 384 -19.02 -12.20 -1.70
N LEU A 385 -19.34 -13.48 -1.90
CA LEU A 385 -19.83 -14.37 -0.84
C LEU A 385 -18.78 -14.54 0.28
N ARG A 386 -17.51 -14.76 -0.07
CA ARG A 386 -16.41 -14.88 0.91
C ARG A 386 -16.22 -13.60 1.71
N ARG A 387 -16.33 -12.42 1.08
CA ARG A 387 -16.28 -11.13 1.76
C ARG A 387 -17.42 -10.99 2.77
N TRP A 388 -18.65 -11.28 2.38
CA TRP A 388 -19.81 -11.20 3.26
C TRP A 388 -19.75 -12.20 4.42
N ILE A 389 -19.24 -13.41 4.19
CA ILE A 389 -18.94 -14.36 5.28
C ILE A 389 -17.94 -13.75 6.27
N GLY A 390 -16.84 -13.16 5.78
CA GLY A 390 -15.83 -12.51 6.63
C GLY A 390 -16.41 -11.36 7.47
N ILE A 391 -17.16 -10.46 6.84
CA ILE A 391 -17.86 -9.36 7.53
C ILE A 391 -18.81 -9.90 8.60
N SER A 392 -19.58 -10.94 8.27
CA SER A 392 -20.55 -11.52 9.20
C SER A 392 -19.86 -12.13 10.42
N LEU A 393 -18.72 -12.79 10.25
CA LEU A 393 -17.94 -13.34 11.37
C LEU A 393 -17.37 -12.24 12.28
N GLU A 394 -16.86 -11.14 11.71
CA GLU A 394 -16.37 -10.00 12.48
C GLU A 394 -17.50 -9.29 13.26
N GLU A 395 -18.66 -9.13 12.64
CA GLU A 395 -19.84 -8.56 13.30
C GLU A 395 -20.35 -9.46 14.43
N ILE A 396 -20.35 -10.79 14.24
CA ILE A 396 -20.70 -11.73 15.31
C ILE A 396 -19.75 -11.59 16.51
N GLU A 397 -18.44 -11.49 16.26
CA GLU A 397 -17.45 -11.30 17.32
C GLU A 397 -17.62 -9.95 18.03
N SER A 398 -17.92 -8.88 17.29
CA SER A 398 -18.24 -7.55 17.82
C SER A 398 -19.48 -7.58 18.72
N ILE A 399 -20.55 -8.26 18.29
CA ILE A 399 -21.77 -8.45 19.06
C ILE A 399 -21.48 -9.24 20.35
N ASP A 400 -20.67 -10.30 20.28
CA ASP A 400 -20.28 -11.07 21.47
C ASP A 400 -19.50 -10.22 22.49
N GLN A 401 -18.64 -9.32 22.02
CA GLN A 401 -17.92 -8.36 22.86
C GLN A 401 -18.89 -7.35 23.49
N GLU A 402 -19.85 -6.82 22.73
CA GLU A 402 -20.88 -5.92 23.24
C GLU A 402 -21.75 -6.59 24.31
N ILE A 403 -22.17 -7.84 24.10
CA ILE A 403 -22.93 -8.64 25.08
C ILE A 403 -22.15 -8.80 26.38
N LYS A 404 -20.84 -9.06 26.33
CA LYS A 404 -19.98 -9.15 27.53
C LYS A 404 -19.94 -7.83 28.29
N ILE A 405 -19.84 -6.71 27.59
CA ILE A 405 -19.83 -5.36 28.19
C ILE A 405 -21.18 -5.06 28.86
N LEU A 406 -22.29 -5.37 28.18
CA LEU A 406 -23.64 -5.16 28.71
C LEU A 406 -23.89 -6.01 29.97
N ARG A 407 -23.46 -7.27 29.99
CA ARG A 407 -23.56 -8.14 31.18
C ARG A 407 -22.72 -7.63 32.36
N GLY A 408 -21.51 -7.13 32.11
CA GLY A 408 -20.68 -6.53 33.16
C GLY A 408 -21.31 -5.27 33.77
N LYS A 409 -22.04 -4.49 32.96
CA LYS A 409 -22.76 -3.29 33.39
C LYS A 409 -23.97 -3.59 34.27
N ASP A 410 -24.69 -4.68 34.01
CA ASP A 410 -25.81 -5.12 34.87
C ASP A 410 -25.31 -5.71 36.20
N SER A 411 -24.16 -6.38 36.19
CA SER A 411 -23.48 -6.90 37.39
C SER A 411 -23.03 -5.78 38.34
N SER A 412 -22.57 -4.65 37.79
CA SER A 412 -22.24 -3.44 38.57
C SER A 412 -23.47 -2.75 39.16
N LYS A 413 -24.64 -2.91 38.55
CA LYS A 413 -25.92 -2.44 39.09
C LYS A 413 -26.41 -3.30 40.26
N GLU A 414 -26.22 -4.62 40.19
CA GLU A 414 -26.64 -5.55 41.26
C GLU A 414 -25.67 -5.59 42.45
N ALA A 415 -24.36 -5.40 42.25
CA ALA A 415 -23.40 -5.28 43.36
C ALA A 415 -23.56 -3.97 44.17
N SER A 416 -24.32 -3.00 43.65
CA SER A 416 -24.55 -1.70 44.30
C SER A 416 -25.85 -1.67 45.13
N THR A 417 -26.63 -2.75 45.20
CA THR A 417 -27.85 -2.85 46.02
C THR A 417 -27.60 -3.49 47.39
N SER A 418 -26.51 -3.10 48.07
CA SER A 418 -26.39 -3.29 49.52
C SER A 418 -26.01 -1.96 50.20
N HIS A 419 -27.05 -1.29 50.67
CA HIS A 419 -27.10 -0.24 51.70
C HIS A 419 -25.95 0.78 51.83
N SER A 420 -26.20 1.99 51.30
CA SER A 420 -25.89 3.23 52.04
C SER A 420 -26.90 4.31 51.64
N SER A 421 -27.62 4.85 52.62
CA SER A 421 -28.61 5.91 52.47
C SER A 421 -27.96 7.19 51.95
N ARG A 422 -28.02 7.42 50.64
CA ARG A 422 -27.63 8.70 50.04
C ARG A 422 -28.85 9.63 49.99
N GLN A 423 -28.73 10.74 50.72
CA GLN A 423 -29.72 11.81 50.84
C GLN A 423 -30.20 12.31 49.47
N ASP A 424 -31.51 12.56 49.38
CA ASP A 424 -32.17 13.18 48.23
C ASP A 424 -31.47 14.50 47.86
N ARG A 425 -30.79 14.51 46.71
CA ARG A 425 -30.38 15.76 46.05
C ARG A 425 -31.53 16.20 45.15
N PRO A 426 -31.91 17.49 45.17
CA PRO A 426 -32.98 17.98 44.32
C PRO A 426 -32.58 17.87 42.83
N PRO A 427 -33.55 17.67 41.93
CA PRO A 427 -33.29 17.46 40.51
C PRO A 427 -32.67 18.72 39.90
N MET A 428 -31.52 18.55 39.22
CA MET A 428 -30.86 19.65 38.52
C MET A 428 -31.69 20.06 37.30
N LYS A 429 -31.94 21.37 37.16
CA LYS A 429 -32.51 21.94 35.94
C LYS A 429 -31.48 21.81 34.81
N PRO A 430 -31.88 21.44 33.58
CA PRO A 430 -30.98 21.44 32.44
C PRO A 430 -30.50 22.87 32.20
N PHE A 431 -29.19 23.10 32.25
CA PHE A 431 -28.61 24.38 31.84
C PHE A 431 -28.36 24.32 30.34
N VAL A 432 -28.92 25.29 29.62
CA VAL A 432 -28.60 25.50 28.20
C VAL A 432 -27.18 26.07 28.16
N LEU A 433 -26.26 25.36 27.50
CA LEU A 433 -24.89 25.82 27.25
C LEU A 433 -24.93 26.99 26.26
N THR A 434 -25.29 28.17 26.76
CA THR A 434 -25.17 29.41 25.99
C THR A 434 -23.69 29.74 25.86
N ARG A 435 -23.21 29.70 24.62
CA ARG A 435 -21.86 30.07 24.20
C ARG A 435 -21.62 31.55 24.51
N ASN A 436 -21.26 31.85 25.75
CA ASN A 436 -20.99 33.21 26.19
C ASN A 436 -19.53 33.35 26.64
N MET A 437 -18.98 34.52 26.30
CA MET A 437 -17.63 35.07 26.55
C MET A 437 -16.94 34.71 27.87
N ALA A 438 -17.67 34.23 28.88
CA ALA A 438 -17.11 33.83 30.17
C ALA A 438 -16.22 32.57 30.09
N GLN A 439 -16.50 31.61 29.20
CA GLN A 439 -15.65 30.41 29.07
C GLN A 439 -14.28 30.70 28.43
N ALA A 440 -14.20 31.66 27.50
CA ALA A 440 -12.94 32.06 26.86
C ALA A 440 -11.95 32.72 27.83
N LYS A 441 -12.44 33.24 28.96
CA LYS A 441 -11.61 33.89 29.99
C LYS A 441 -11.04 32.89 31.01
N VAL A 442 -11.64 31.70 31.13
CA VAL A 442 -11.27 30.67 32.12
C VAL A 442 -10.35 29.61 31.51
N PHE A 443 -10.54 29.26 30.25
CA PHE A 443 -9.59 28.45 29.49
C PHE A 443 -8.57 29.36 28.84
N GLY A 444 -7.50 29.68 29.60
CA GLY A 444 -6.36 30.44 29.10
C GLY A 444 -5.84 29.90 27.77
N ALA A 445 -5.21 30.79 26.98
CA ALA A 445 -4.71 30.56 25.63
C ALA A 445 -4.09 29.16 25.44
N GLY A 446 -4.90 28.23 24.93
CA GLY A 446 -4.50 26.86 24.63
C GLY A 446 -3.66 26.81 23.36
N TYR A 447 -2.58 26.03 23.43
CA TYR A 447 -1.69 25.51 22.39
C TYR A 447 -1.56 26.31 21.06
N PRO A 448 -0.35 26.84 20.74
CA PRO A 448 -0.08 27.67 19.55
C PRO A 448 -0.38 27.06 18.18
N SER A 449 -0.78 25.79 18.10
CA SER A 449 -1.01 25.03 16.86
C SER A 449 -2.48 24.87 16.48
N LEU A 450 -3.42 25.46 17.23
CA LEU A 450 -4.84 25.43 16.89
C LEU A 450 -5.38 26.86 16.75
N ALA A 451 -5.85 27.20 15.54
CA ALA A 451 -6.47 28.49 15.24
C ALA A 451 -7.76 28.66 16.05
N SER A 452 -7.64 29.37 17.18
CA SER A 452 -8.73 29.65 18.12
C SER A 452 -9.38 31.02 17.88
N MET A 453 -8.89 31.79 16.91
CA MET A 453 -9.49 33.07 16.52
C MET A 453 -10.65 32.86 15.56
N THR A 454 -11.76 33.54 15.86
CA THR A 454 -12.85 33.70 14.90
C THR A 454 -12.47 34.72 13.83
N VAL A 455 -13.09 34.62 12.64
CA VAL A 455 -12.84 35.55 11.53
C VAL A 455 -13.08 37.01 11.93
N ASN A 456 -14.06 37.27 12.81
CA ASN A 456 -14.31 38.62 13.33
C ASN A 456 -13.20 39.13 14.26
N GLU A 457 -12.65 38.30 15.15
CA GLU A 457 -11.50 38.68 15.98
C GLU A 457 -10.25 38.97 15.13
N TRP A 458 -10.10 38.28 14.00
CA TRP A 458 -9.03 38.55 13.04
C TRP A 458 -9.18 39.94 12.40
N TYR A 459 -10.40 40.32 12.00
CA TYR A 459 -10.69 41.66 11.48
C TYR A 459 -10.45 42.77 12.51
N GLU A 460 -10.91 42.60 13.74
CA GLU A 460 -10.73 43.59 14.81
C GLU A 460 -9.24 43.78 15.17
N GLN A 461 -8.48 42.70 15.19
CA GLN A 461 -7.04 42.76 15.44
C GLN A 461 -6.31 43.47 14.31
N HIS A 462 -6.64 43.19 13.04
CA HIS A 462 -6.01 43.85 11.90
C HIS A 462 -6.43 45.32 11.74
N GLN A 463 -7.64 45.67 12.19
CA GLN A 463 -8.10 47.06 12.29
C GLN A 463 -7.30 47.84 13.34
N LYS A 464 -6.96 47.22 14.48
CA LYS A 464 -6.10 47.83 15.52
C LYS A 464 -4.65 48.05 15.07
N PHE A 465 -4.12 47.18 14.21
CA PHE A 465 -2.75 47.29 13.68
C PHE A 465 -2.65 48.10 12.38
N GLY A 466 -3.76 48.68 11.89
CA GLY A 466 -3.77 49.59 10.73
C GLY A 466 -3.40 48.93 9.39
N ALA A 467 -3.55 47.61 9.28
CA ALA A 467 -3.07 46.81 8.14
C ALA A 467 -4.19 46.32 7.21
N LEU A 468 -5.35 46.98 7.21
CA LEU A 468 -6.44 46.71 6.26
C LEU A 468 -6.54 47.87 5.26
N PRO A 469 -6.67 47.59 3.94
CA PRO A 469 -6.85 48.62 2.94
C PRO A 469 -8.16 49.39 3.19
N ASP A 470 -8.09 50.72 3.10
CA ASP A 470 -9.23 51.62 3.27
C ASP A 470 -10.43 51.09 2.48
N GLN A 471 -11.52 50.80 3.19
CA GLN A 471 -12.80 50.55 2.54
C GLN A 471 -13.12 51.78 1.71
N GLY A 472 -13.18 51.61 0.38
CA GLY A 472 -13.35 52.65 -0.62
C GLY A 472 -14.62 53.47 -0.45
N ILE A 473 -14.64 54.35 0.54
CA ILE A 473 -15.68 55.35 0.76
C ILE A 473 -15.11 56.66 0.21
N ALA A 474 -15.67 57.09 -0.92
CA ALA A 474 -15.31 58.35 -1.55
C ALA A 474 -15.48 59.52 -0.55
N LYS A 475 -14.38 60.21 -0.25
CA LYS A 475 -14.41 61.48 0.45
C LYS A 475 -15.11 62.51 -0.43
N LYS A 476 -16.27 63.00 0.00
CA LYS A 476 -16.88 64.22 -0.56
C LYS A 476 -15.97 65.39 -0.23
N THR A 477 -15.32 65.96 -1.24
CA THR A 477 -14.72 67.29 -1.16
C THR A 477 -15.82 68.34 -1.32
N SER A 478 -15.68 69.41 -0.55
CA SER A 478 -16.56 70.57 -0.41
C SER A 478 -16.99 71.23 -1.71
#